data_AF-A0A8B9GN30-F1
#
_entry.id   AF-A0A8B9GN30-F1
#
_cell.length_a   1.000
_cell.length_b   1.000
_cell.length_c   1.000
_cell.angle_alpha   90.00
_cell.angle_beta   90.00
_cell.angle_gamma   90.00
#
_symmetry.space_group_name_H-M   'P 1'
#
loop_
_entity.id
_entity.type
_entity.pdbx_description
1 polymer ?
#
loop_
_entity_poly.entity_id
_entity_poly.type
_entity_poly.pdbx_seq_one_letter_code
_entity_poly.pdbx_strand_id
1 'polypeptide(L)'
;MSPNKRTGSKLLRKRARSRLRITGLSDKVDRVVECQLQTHNSKMVTFKFDLDGDNPEDIATVMANNEFILPSEKEGFIHRMKDIIRRAEALMRREPLGPLETGDSSRLPYQSGAGMLSASQVSYTTWKKSYPPAN
;
A
#
# COMPACT_ATOMS: atom_id res chain seq x y z
N MET A 1 5.44 37.64 -29.71
CA MET A 1 5.33 37.38 -28.25
C MET A 1 4.09 36.50 -28.05
N SER A 2 4.08 35.34 -27.40
CA SER A 2 4.76 34.91 -26.17
C SER A 2 5.03 33.39 -26.19
N PRO A 3 6.12 32.88 -25.58
CA PRO A 3 6.39 31.45 -25.50
C PRO A 3 5.78 30.87 -24.22
N ASN A 4 4.88 29.88 -24.33
CA ASN A 4 4.37 29.19 -23.15
C ASN A 4 5.37 28.12 -22.71
N LYS A 5 6.23 28.49 -21.74
CA LYS A 5 7.12 27.60 -21.01
C LYS A 5 6.29 26.71 -20.09
N ARG A 6 5.92 25.51 -20.53
CA ARG A 6 5.46 24.46 -19.60
C ARG A 6 6.68 23.77 -19.01
N THR A 7 7.01 24.27 -17.83
CA THR A 7 7.92 23.73 -16.81
C THR A 7 7.88 22.21 -16.76
N GLY A 8 9.05 21.61 -16.98
CA GLY A 8 9.25 20.17 -16.87
C GLY A 8 9.00 19.67 -15.46
N SER A 9 7.99 18.82 -15.31
CA SER A 9 7.99 17.79 -14.27
C SER A 9 8.94 16.68 -14.74
N LYS A 10 10.25 16.93 -14.55
CA LYS A 10 11.23 15.85 -14.46
C LYS A 10 10.76 14.98 -13.31
N LEU A 11 9.96 13.95 -13.63
CA LEU A 11 9.74 12.80 -12.76
C LEU A 11 11.09 12.11 -12.67
N LEU A 12 11.96 12.68 -11.83
CA LEU A 12 13.06 11.99 -11.19
C LEU A 12 12.40 10.75 -10.63
N ARG A 13 12.47 9.65 -11.39
CA ARG A 13 12.25 8.30 -10.92
C ARG A 13 13.30 8.12 -9.83
N LYS A 14 12.94 8.59 -8.63
CA LYS A 14 13.69 8.44 -7.40
C LYS A 14 13.95 6.95 -7.34
N ARG A 15 15.20 6.60 -7.63
CA ARG A 15 15.98 5.41 -7.26
C ARG A 15 15.08 4.26 -6.83
N ALA A 16 15.09 3.13 -7.55
CA ALA A 16 14.34 1.92 -7.21
C ALA A 16 14.43 1.65 -5.69
N ARG A 17 13.44 2.16 -4.96
CA ARG A 17 13.31 2.18 -3.51
C ARG A 17 12.06 1.40 -3.24
N SER A 18 12.09 0.58 -2.21
CA SER A 18 10.93 -0.20 -1.82
C SER A 18 9.67 0.70 -1.69
N ARG A 19 8.62 0.40 -2.47
CA ARG A 19 7.42 1.27 -2.59
C ARG A 19 6.29 0.70 -1.75
N LEU A 20 5.85 1.44 -0.75
CA LEU A 20 4.78 1.06 0.16
C LEU A 20 3.47 1.79 -0.20
N ARG A 21 2.34 1.08 -0.20
CA ARG A 21 1.01 1.60 -0.54
C ARG A 21 -0.06 0.98 0.35
N ILE A 22 -1.02 1.77 0.81
CA ILE A 22 -2.23 1.28 1.49
C ILE A 22 -3.15 0.64 0.45
N THR A 23 -3.68 -0.55 0.75
CA THR A 23 -4.64 -1.26 -0.11
C THR A 23 -5.95 -1.59 0.59
N GLY A 24 -5.99 -1.55 1.92
CA GLY A 24 -7.22 -1.73 2.67
C GLY A 24 -7.13 -1.14 4.07
N LEU A 25 -8.28 -0.71 4.60
CA LEU A 25 -8.46 -0.25 5.96
C LEU A 25 -9.66 -1.00 6.55
N SER A 26 -9.55 -1.41 7.80
CA SER A 26 -10.65 -2.02 8.57
C SER A 26 -10.71 -1.35 9.92
N ASP A 27 -11.89 -0.83 10.28
CA ASP A 27 -12.18 -0.13 11.53
C ASP A 27 -13.29 -0.82 12.36
N LYS A 28 -13.80 -1.97 11.88
CA LYS A 28 -15.03 -2.59 12.41
C LYS A 28 -14.85 -3.38 13.70
N VAL A 29 -13.68 -3.99 13.91
CA VAL A 29 -13.37 -4.83 15.08
C VAL A 29 -11.99 -4.48 15.60
N ASP A 30 -11.00 -4.54 14.71
CA ASP A 30 -9.62 -4.09 14.96
C ASP A 30 -9.24 -3.02 13.95
N ARG A 31 -8.49 -2.00 14.40
CA ARG A 31 -7.96 -0.92 13.54
C ARG A 31 -6.79 -1.44 12.70
N VAL A 32 -7.11 -2.21 11.66
CA VAL A 32 -6.14 -2.90 10.81
C VAL A 32 -5.89 -2.12 9.52
N VAL A 33 -4.63 -2.04 9.13
CA VAL A 33 -4.20 -1.50 7.84
C VAL A 33 -3.59 -2.60 7.00
N GLU A 34 -4.07 -2.75 5.76
CA GLU A 34 -3.43 -3.58 4.75
C GLU A 34 -2.57 -2.71 3.83
N CYS A 35 -1.33 -3.16 3.64
CA CYS A 35 -0.36 -2.50 2.79
C CYS A 35 0.26 -3.47 1.78
N GLN A 36 0.55 -2.94 0.59
CA GLN A 36 1.40 -3.58 -0.40
C GLN A 36 2.77 -2.90 -0.45
N LEU A 37 3.81 -3.73 -0.39
CA LEU A 37 5.20 -3.37 -0.52
C LEU A 37 5.78 -3.97 -1.80
N GLN A 38 6.22 -3.10 -2.71
CA GLN A 38 7.11 -3.50 -3.80
C GLN A 38 8.54 -3.50 -3.28
N THR A 39 9.19 -4.66 -3.27
CA THR A 39 10.55 -4.84 -2.75
C THR A 39 11.62 -4.42 -3.75
N HIS A 40 12.88 -4.38 -3.30
CA HIS A 40 14.03 -4.11 -4.18
C HIS A 40 14.24 -5.20 -5.26
N ASN A 41 13.77 -6.42 -5.02
CA ASN A 41 13.81 -7.54 -5.97
C ASN A 41 12.56 -7.61 -6.86
N SER A 42 11.80 -6.52 -6.97
CA SER A 42 10.54 -6.46 -7.73
C SER A 42 9.46 -7.46 -7.27
N LYS A 43 9.59 -8.03 -6.06
CA LYS A 43 8.53 -8.84 -5.46
C LYS A 43 7.45 -7.93 -4.89
N MET A 44 6.21 -8.39 -4.94
CA MET A 44 5.09 -7.76 -4.26
C MET A 44 4.82 -8.52 -2.98
N VAL A 45 4.76 -7.80 -1.86
CA VAL A 45 4.45 -8.34 -0.55
C VAL A 45 3.23 -7.61 -0.02
N THR A 46 2.19 -8.35 0.35
CA THR A 46 1.01 -7.78 1.01
C THR A 46 1.06 -8.17 2.47
N PHE A 47 0.95 -7.20 3.37
CA PHE A 47 0.95 -7.44 4.81
C PHE A 47 -0.12 -6.59 5.49
N LYS A 48 -0.47 -6.98 6.71
CA LYS A 48 -1.41 -6.23 7.55
C LYS A 48 -0.76 -5.98 8.90
N PHE A 49 -1.12 -4.86 9.51
CA PHE A 49 -0.66 -4.49 10.85
C PHE A 49 -1.78 -3.76 11.60
N ASP A 50 -1.76 -3.85 12.91
CA ASP A 50 -2.69 -3.18 13.83
C ASP A 50 -2.17 -1.78 14.17
N LEU A 51 -3.03 -0.76 14.01
CA LEU A 51 -2.68 0.64 14.30
C LEU A 51 -2.40 0.88 15.78
N ASP A 52 -3.00 0.07 16.65
CA ASP A 52 -2.86 0.17 18.11
C ASP A 52 -1.75 -0.72 18.68
N GLY A 53 -1.47 -1.84 18.01
CA GLY A 53 -0.64 -2.91 18.57
C GLY A 53 0.75 -3.00 17.97
N ASP A 54 0.95 -2.57 16.73
CA ASP A 54 2.21 -2.78 16.02
C ASP A 54 3.08 -1.52 15.95
N ASN A 55 4.32 -1.63 16.44
CA ASN A 55 5.31 -0.56 16.31
C ASN A 55 5.92 -0.55 14.89
N PRO A 56 6.09 0.62 14.27
CA PRO A 56 6.67 0.71 12.92
C PRO A 56 8.13 0.24 12.89
N GLU A 57 8.87 0.36 13.99
CA GLU A 57 10.23 -0.15 14.16
C GLU A 57 10.29 -1.68 14.13
N ASP A 58 9.33 -2.36 14.75
CA ASP A 58 9.23 -3.82 14.77
C ASP A 58 8.85 -4.35 13.40
N ILE A 59 7.85 -3.74 12.76
CA ILE A 59 7.46 -4.08 11.38
C ILE A 59 8.67 -3.93 10.43
N ALA A 60 9.43 -2.83 10.55
CA ALA A 60 10.63 -2.63 9.73
C ALA A 60 11.71 -3.67 9.99
N THR A 61 11.84 -4.15 11.23
CA THR A 61 12.76 -5.23 11.61
C THR A 61 12.36 -6.53 10.92
N VAL A 62 11.09 -6.89 10.97
CA VAL A 62 10.56 -8.08 10.28
C VAL A 62 10.77 -7.99 8.77
N MET A 63 10.49 -6.84 8.17
CA MET A 63 10.67 -6.63 6.73
C MET A 63 12.14 -6.73 6.28
N ALA A 64 13.08 -6.31 7.12
CA ALA A 64 14.51 -6.44 6.86
C ALA A 64 14.99 -7.89 7.07
N ASN A 65 14.54 -8.56 8.14
CA ASN A 65 14.88 -9.95 8.42
C ASN A 65 14.41 -10.91 7.32
N ASN A 66 13.28 -10.62 6.71
CA ASN A 66 12.72 -11.41 5.61
C ASN A 66 13.24 -10.96 4.23
N GLU A 67 14.27 -10.12 4.17
CA GLU A 67 14.92 -9.62 2.95
C GLU A 67 13.96 -8.90 1.97
N PHE A 68 12.86 -8.34 2.46
CA PHE A 68 11.95 -7.54 1.63
C PHE A 68 12.45 -6.11 1.42
N ILE A 69 13.16 -5.57 2.41
CA ILE A 69 13.88 -4.31 2.32
C ILE A 69 15.34 -4.54 2.70
N LEU A 70 16.24 -3.71 2.18
CA LEU A 70 17.63 -3.75 2.62
C LEU A 70 17.75 -3.14 4.04
N PRO A 71 18.71 -3.60 4.86
CA PRO A 71 18.98 -2.99 6.17
C PRO A 71 19.24 -1.47 6.07
N SER A 72 19.92 -1.03 5.02
CA SER A 72 20.18 0.40 4.73
C SER A 72 18.90 1.19 4.40
N GLU A 73 17.81 0.52 4.00
CA GLU A 73 16.51 1.14 3.75
C GLU A 73 15.59 1.14 4.96
N LYS A 74 15.94 0.42 6.04
CA LYS A 74 15.11 0.24 7.25
C LYS A 74 14.65 1.58 7.82
N GLU A 75 15.58 2.51 8.02
CA GLU A 75 15.26 3.85 8.56
C GLU A 75 14.24 4.58 7.68
N GLY A 76 14.45 4.56 6.36
CA GLY A 76 13.52 5.18 5.42
C GLY A 76 12.16 4.47 5.36
N PHE A 77 12.11 3.16 5.62
CA PHE A 77 10.87 2.39 5.69
C PHE A 77 10.07 2.75 6.94
N ILE A 78 10.71 2.89 8.11
CA ILE A 78 10.07 3.33 9.37
C ILE A 78 9.38 4.69 9.17
N HIS A 79 10.07 5.65 8.55
CA HIS A 79 9.49 6.96 8.26
C HIS A 79 8.23 6.86 7.35
N ARG A 80 8.26 5.97 6.35
CA ARG A 80 7.10 5.74 5.47
C ARG A 80 5.96 5.04 6.22
N MET A 81 6.26 4.09 7.10
CA MET A 81 5.26 3.43 7.95
C MET A 81 4.57 4.45 8.86
N LYS A 82 5.32 5.36 9.51
CA LYS A 82 4.75 6.44 10.33
C LYS A 82 3.82 7.35 9.53
N ASP A 83 4.15 7.66 8.27
CA ASP A 83 3.26 8.41 7.38
C ASP A 83 1.98 7.63 7.03
N ILE A 84 2.13 6.35 6.69
CA ILE A 84 1.00 5.44 6.40
C ILE A 84 0.06 5.36 7.59
N ILE A 85 0.58 5.17 8.81
CA ILE A 85 -0.21 5.12 10.06
C ILE A 85 -1.03 6.40 10.20
N ARG A 86 -0.36 7.56 10.19
CA ARG A 86 -1.02 8.87 10.30
C ARG A 86 -2.11 9.08 9.26
N ARG A 87 -1.88 8.64 8.02
CA ARG A 87 -2.83 8.74 6.91
C ARG A 87 -4.00 7.78 7.09
N ALA A 88 -3.74 6.53 7.48
CA ALA A 88 -4.76 5.53 7.77
C ALA A 88 -5.68 6.01 8.90
N GLU A 89 -5.13 6.54 9.98
CA GLU A 89 -5.91 7.12 11.08
C GLU A 89 -6.77 8.30 10.62
N ALA A 90 -6.27 9.16 9.73
CA ALA A 90 -7.03 10.28 9.20
C ALA A 90 -8.16 9.84 8.26
N LEU A 91 -7.96 8.75 7.51
CA LEU A 91 -8.96 8.16 6.63
C LEU A 91 -10.07 7.46 7.43
N MET A 92 -9.70 6.66 8.44
CA MET A 92 -10.67 5.98 9.31
C MET A 92 -11.49 6.96 10.17
N ARG A 93 -10.90 8.06 10.63
CA ARG A 93 -11.64 9.14 11.31
C ARG A 93 -12.57 9.92 10.37
N ARG A 94 -12.47 9.70 9.05
CA ARG A 94 -13.26 10.36 8.01
C ARG A 94 -14.01 9.31 7.17
N GLU A 95 -14.85 8.48 7.79
CA GLU A 95 -16.00 7.90 7.06
C GLU A 95 -17.29 8.07 7.87
N PRO A 96 -18.43 8.32 7.20
CA PRO A 96 -18.69 8.12 5.78
C PRO A 96 -18.95 9.43 5.03
N LEU A 97 -18.01 9.87 4.19
CA LEU A 97 -18.42 10.69 3.05
C LEU A 97 -18.86 9.73 1.96
N GLY A 98 -20.18 9.68 1.77
CA GLY A 98 -20.83 8.92 0.72
C GLY A 98 -20.23 9.16 -0.67
N PRO A 99 -20.57 8.31 -1.65
CA PRO A 99 -19.91 8.26 -2.94
C PRO A 99 -19.77 9.67 -3.52
N LEU A 100 -18.52 10.11 -3.71
CA LEU A 100 -18.24 11.23 -4.60
C LEU A 100 -18.48 10.68 -6.01
N GLU A 101 -19.76 10.62 -6.36
CA GLU A 101 -20.29 10.50 -7.70
C GLU A 101 -19.64 11.64 -8.48
N THR A 102 -18.53 11.30 -9.13
CA THR A 102 -17.88 12.13 -10.11
C THR A 102 -18.81 12.14 -11.31
N GLY A 103 -19.82 13.01 -11.27
CA GLY A 103 -20.62 13.36 -12.43
C GLY A 103 -19.70 13.98 -13.46
N ASP A 104 -19.36 13.23 -14.50
CA ASP A 104 -20.11 13.30 -15.75
C ASP A 104 -19.52 12.35 -16.81
N SER A 105 -20.39 11.95 -17.73
CA SER A 105 -20.12 11.40 -19.07
C SER A 105 -19.99 9.87 -19.26
N SER A 106 -21.14 9.34 -19.69
CA SER A 106 -21.28 8.57 -20.95
C SER A 106 -21.35 7.03 -20.88
N ARG A 107 -22.60 6.55 -20.77
CA ARG A 107 -23.24 5.47 -21.57
C ARG A 107 -22.56 4.08 -21.68
N LEU A 108 -23.20 3.09 -21.04
CA LEU A 108 -23.09 1.64 -21.34
C LEU A 108 -23.58 1.32 -22.78
N PRO A 109 -23.12 0.23 -23.45
CA PRO A 109 -23.56 -1.13 -23.13
C PRO A 109 -22.51 -2.27 -23.24
N TYR A 110 -22.69 -3.28 -22.37
CA TYR A 110 -22.55 -4.72 -22.57
C TYR A 110 -21.86 -5.25 -23.85
N GLN A 111 -20.75 -6.02 -23.73
CA GLN A 111 -20.63 -7.37 -24.34
C GLN A 111 -19.39 -8.17 -23.87
N SER A 112 -19.65 -9.46 -23.70
CA SER A 112 -18.81 -10.65 -23.47
C SER A 112 -17.39 -10.71 -24.06
N GLY A 113 -16.54 -11.55 -23.43
CA GLY A 113 -15.63 -12.42 -24.17
C GLY A 113 -14.20 -12.54 -23.64
N ALA A 114 -13.88 -13.73 -23.12
CA ALA A 114 -12.60 -14.45 -23.18
C ALA A 114 -11.28 -13.72 -22.83
N GLY A 115 -10.63 -14.22 -21.78
CA GLY A 115 -9.23 -13.92 -21.49
C GLY A 115 -8.78 -14.44 -20.13
N MET A 116 -8.83 -15.76 -19.91
CA MET A 116 -8.10 -16.37 -18.78
C MET A 116 -6.60 -16.31 -19.09
N LEU A 117 -6.00 -15.13 -18.95
CA LEU A 117 -4.57 -14.98 -18.90
C LEU A 117 -4.12 -15.35 -17.49
N SER A 118 -3.45 -16.49 -17.44
CA SER A 118 -2.52 -16.94 -16.41
C SER A 118 -1.93 -15.76 -15.62
N ALA A 119 -2.55 -15.45 -14.48
CA ALA A 119 -1.89 -14.73 -13.43
C ALA A 119 -1.11 -15.79 -12.66
N SER A 120 0.19 -15.88 -12.96
CA SER A 120 1.17 -16.53 -12.11
C SER A 120 0.79 -16.24 -10.66
N GLN A 121 0.62 -17.30 -9.87
CA GLN A 121 0.45 -17.19 -8.43
C GLN A 121 1.67 -16.43 -7.89
N VAL A 122 1.54 -15.11 -7.74
CA VAL A 122 2.47 -14.32 -6.94
C VAL A 122 2.12 -14.65 -5.51
N SER A 123 2.69 -15.78 -5.07
CA SER A 123 2.96 -16.19 -3.70
C SER A 123 2.23 -15.36 -2.65
N TYR A 124 1.04 -15.83 -2.26
CA TYR A 124 0.46 -15.52 -0.96
C TYR A 124 1.36 -16.17 0.11
N THR A 125 2.52 -15.60 0.39
CA THR A 125 3.22 -15.87 1.66
C THR A 125 2.44 -15.13 2.75
N THR A 126 1.37 -15.79 3.16
CA THR A 126 0.58 -15.58 4.35
C THR A 126 1.51 -15.41 5.57
N TRP A 127 1.93 -14.17 5.86
CA TRP A 127 2.47 -13.79 7.17
C TRP A 127 1.35 -13.50 8.18
N LYS A 128 0.08 -13.59 7.75
CA LYS A 128 -1.13 -13.58 8.60
C LYS A 128 -1.17 -14.70 9.67
N LYS A 129 -0.14 -15.54 9.80
CA LYS A 129 -0.17 -16.76 10.64
C LYS A 129 0.87 -16.77 11.77
N SER A 130 1.32 -15.60 12.26
CA SER A 130 2.26 -15.55 13.39
C SER A 130 1.77 -14.77 14.62
N TYR A 131 0.51 -14.32 14.65
CA TYR A 131 -0.14 -13.94 15.91
C TYR A 131 -1.03 -15.11 16.35
N PRO A 132 -0.78 -15.75 17.50
CA PRO A 132 -1.77 -16.65 18.08
C PRO A 132 -3.04 -15.86 18.41
N PRO A 133 -4.23 -16.46 18.35
CA PRO A 133 -5.43 -15.82 18.90
C PRO A 133 -5.17 -15.54 20.39
N ALA A 134 -5.34 -14.28 20.80
CA ALA A 134 -5.37 -13.93 22.21
C ALA A 134 -6.52 -14.71 22.86
N ASN A 135 -6.20 -15.37 23.98
CA ASN A 135 -7.06 -16.28 24.74
C ASN A 135 -8.15 -15.54 25.52
#